data_AF-A0A550HIG6-F1
#
_entry.id   AF-A0A550HIG6-F1
#
_cell.length_a   1.000
_cell.length_b   1.000
_cell.length_c   1.000
_cell.angle_alpha   90.00
_cell.angle_beta   90.00
_cell.angle_gamma   90.00
#
_symmetry.space_group_name_H-M   'P 1'
#
loop_
_entity.id
_entity.type
_entity.pdbx_description
1 polymer ?
#
loop_
_entity_poly.entity_id
_entity_poly.type
_entity_poly.pdbx_seq_one_letter_code
_entity_poly.pdbx_strand_id
1 'polypeptide(L)' 'MLAQEVLHRLAARNPEAYGSWGPTNLKQALEPYGAEQYKSNGVMVVAHERVQDAIRERFAEDVADVDDEEGPV' A
#
# COMPACT_ATOMS: atom_id res chain seq x y z
N MET A 1 -8.73 10.50 2.69
CA MET A 1 -9.14 9.76 1.48
C MET A 1 -9.92 8.52 1.89
N LEU A 2 -10.92 8.07 1.13
CA LEU A 2 -11.70 6.88 1.51
C LEU A 2 -10.86 5.60 1.39
N ALA A 3 -10.99 4.69 2.35
CA ALA A 3 -10.31 3.39 2.31
C ALA A 3 -10.65 2.60 1.03
N GLN A 4 -11.91 2.66 0.57
CA GLN A 4 -12.33 2.05 -0.69
C GLN A 4 -11.65 2.66 -1.92
N GLU A 5 -11.41 3.97 -1.89
CA GLU A 5 -10.76 4.66 -3.02
C GLU A 5 -9.27 4.32 -3.10
N VAL A 6 -8.63 4.08 -1.94
CA VAL A 6 -7.27 3.54 -1.87
C VAL A 6 -7.21 2.13 -2.45
N LEU A 7 -8.11 1.24 -2.06
CA LEU A 7 -8.19 -0.12 -2.63
C LEU A 7 -8.39 -0.09 -4.14
N HIS A 8 -9.29 0.77 -4.64
CA HIS A 8 -9.50 0.92 -6.07
C HIS A 8 -8.25 1.41 -6.81
N ARG A 9 -7.51 2.39 -6.26
CA ARG A 9 -6.27 2.87 -6.87
C ARG A 9 -5.15 1.83 -6.80
N LEU A 10 -5.04 1.10 -5.70
CA LEU A 10 -4.08 0.00 -5.54
C LEU A 10 -4.35 -1.11 -6.56
N ALA A 11 -5.59 -1.56 -6.67
CA ALA A 11 -6.00 -2.54 -7.66
C ALA A 11 -5.81 -2.04 -9.10
N ALA A 12 -6.04 -0.75 -9.37
CA ALA A 12 -5.78 -0.18 -10.69
C ALA A 12 -4.29 -0.11 -11.05
N ARG A 13 -3.41 0.04 -10.04
CA ARG A 13 -1.96 0.09 -10.23
C ARG A 13 -1.33 -1.29 -10.30
N ASN A 14 -1.76 -2.23 -9.46
CA ASN A 14 -1.27 -3.60 -9.47
C ASN A 14 -2.38 -4.58 -9.04
N PRO A 15 -3.23 -5.03 -9.98
CA PRO A 15 -4.40 -5.84 -9.68
C PRO A 15 -4.05 -7.25 -9.21
N GLU A 16 -2.89 -7.78 -9.60
CA GLU A 16 -2.41 -9.09 -9.14
C GLU A 16 -2.08 -9.10 -7.64
N ALA A 17 -1.43 -8.05 -7.15
CA ALA A 17 -1.04 -7.94 -5.75
C ALA A 17 -2.17 -7.41 -4.86
N TYR A 18 -2.95 -6.44 -5.36
CA TYR A 18 -3.93 -5.68 -4.57
C TYR A 18 -5.38 -5.94 -4.96
N GLY A 19 -5.67 -6.69 -6.02
CA GLY A 19 -7.04 -6.96 -6.46
C GLY A 19 -7.86 -7.81 -5.47
N SER A 20 -7.19 -8.62 -4.66
CA SER A 20 -7.83 -9.37 -3.55
C SER A 20 -7.78 -8.64 -2.21
N TRP A 21 -7.25 -7.41 -2.16
CA TRP A 21 -7.18 -6.67 -0.90
C TRP A 21 -8.56 -6.16 -0.49
N GLY A 22 -8.92 -6.45 0.76
CA GLY A 22 -10.08 -5.90 1.43
C GLY A 22 -9.70 -4.83 2.47
N PRO A 23 -10.69 -4.22 3.13
CA PRO A 23 -10.45 -3.22 4.18
C PRO A 23 -9.64 -3.76 5.36
N THR A 24 -9.72 -5.06 5.66
CA THR A 24 -8.89 -5.70 6.70
C THR A 24 -7.42 -5.76 6.29
N ASN A 25 -7.12 -6.21 5.06
CA ASN A 25 -5.75 -6.25 4.54
C ASN A 25 -5.14 -4.84 4.48
N LEU A 26 -5.93 -3.86 4.03
CA LEU A 26 -5.49 -2.47 4.01
C LEU A 26 -5.15 -1.98 5.42
N LYS A 27 -5.97 -2.29 6.43
CA LYS A 27 -5.67 -1.92 7.81
C LYS A 27 -4.34 -2.50 8.30
N GLN A 28 -4.14 -3.81 8.13
CA GLN A 28 -2.92 -4.47 8.57
C GLN A 28 -1.67 -3.93 7.86
N ALA A 29 -1.77 -3.65 6.56
CA ALA A 29 -0.67 -3.07 5.81
C ALA A 29 -0.36 -1.63 6.25
N LEU A 30 -1.33 -0.90 6.78
CA LEU A 30 -1.20 0.50 7.20
C LEU A 30 -0.87 0.68 8.69
N GLU A 31 -1.12 -0.35 9.51
CA GLU A 31 -0.80 -0.40 10.94
C GLU A 31 0.67 -0.04 11.26
N PRO A 32 1.70 -0.63 10.59
CA PRO A 32 3.09 -0.29 10.88
C PRO A 32 3.48 1.15 10.51
N TYR A 33 2.74 1.78 9.59
CA TYR A 33 2.99 3.16 9.14
C TYR A 33 2.18 4.20 9.94
N GLY A 34 1.46 3.76 10.98
CA GLY A 34 0.53 4.60 11.75
C GLY A 34 -0.53 5.26 10.86
N ALA A 35 -0.89 4.58 9.77
CA ALA A 35 -1.81 5.05 8.73
C ALA A 35 -3.21 4.43 8.91
N GLU A 36 -3.53 4.06 10.15
CA GLU A 36 -4.73 3.33 10.50
C GLU A 36 -5.99 4.02 9.98
N GLN A 37 -6.91 3.21 9.48
CA GLN A 37 -8.20 3.68 9.02
C GLN A 37 -9.04 4.19 10.20
N TYR A 38 -9.50 5.43 10.10
CA TYR A 38 -10.33 6.07 11.10
C TYR A 38 -11.71 6.40 10.54
N LYS A 39 -12.73 6.29 11.38
CA LYS A 39 -14.10 6.64 10.99
C LYS A 39 -14.21 8.16 11.00
N SER A 40 -14.59 8.75 9.86
CA SER A 40 -14.92 10.17 9.76
C SER A 40 -16.22 10.31 8.98
N ASN A 41 -17.18 11.09 9.48
CA ASN A 41 -18.48 11.30 8.82
C ASN A 41 -19.20 9.99 8.40
N GLY A 42 -19.05 8.92 9.19
CA GLY A 42 -19.67 7.62 8.89
C GLY A 42 -18.93 6.75 7.86
N VAL A 43 -17.86 7.26 7.26
CA VAL A 43 -17.04 6.53 6.29
C VAL A 43 -15.64 6.24 6.84
N MET A 44 -15.00 5.17 6.33
CA MET A 44 -13.63 4.80 6.70
C MET A 44 -12.65 5.61 5.86
N VAL A 45 -11.82 6.40 6.54
CA VAL A 45 -10.88 7.35 5.93
C VAL A 45 -9.47 7.00 6.36
N VAL A 46 -8.53 7.16 5.44
CA VAL A 46 -7.09 7.00 5.65
C VAL A 46 -6.35 8.26 5.23
N ALA A 47 -5.20 8.50 5.86
CA ALA A 47 -4.30 9.60 5.51
C ALA A 47 -3.59 9.27 4.19
N HIS A 48 -3.87 10.05 3.14
CA HIS A 48 -3.31 9.81 1.80
C HIS A 48 -1.77 9.81 1.80
N GLU A 49 -1.16 10.76 2.51
CA GLU A 49 0.29 10.89 2.60
C GLU A 49 0.94 9.63 3.17
N ARG A 50 0.34 9.06 4.23
CA ARG A 50 0.84 7.83 4.86
C ARG A 50 0.64 6.59 3.99
N VAL A 51 -0.47 6.52 3.26
CA VAL A 51 -0.70 5.45 2.28
C VAL A 51 0.34 5.50 1.15
N GLN A 52 0.66 6.70 0.67
CA GLN A 52 1.69 6.88 -0.35
C GLN A 52 3.07 6.47 0.15
N ASP A 53 3.38 6.83 1.40
CA ASP A 53 4.64 6.46 2.06
C ASP A 53 4.76 4.95 2.23
N ALA A 54 3.72 4.28 2.74
CA ALA A 54 3.64 2.83 2.87
C ALA A 54 3.81 2.09 1.53
N ILE A 55 3.19 2.59 0.46
CA ILE A 55 3.34 2.01 -0.88
C ILE A 55 4.77 2.22 -1.39
N ARG A 56 5.36 3.39 -1.16
CA ARG A 56 6.72 3.70 -1.59
C ARG A 56 7.73 2.82 -0.87
N GLU A 57 7.62 2.67 0.44
CA GLU A 57 8.49 1.80 1.24
C GLU A 57 8.36 0.33 0.80
N ARG A 58 7.12 -0.18 0.68
CA ARG A 58 6.89 -1.54 0.17
C ARG A 58 7.42 -1.76 -1.25
N PHE A 59 7.29 -0.77 -2.13
CA PHE A 59 7.83 -0.87 -3.49
C PHE A 59 9.35 -0.73 -3.52
N ALA A 60 9.94 0.01 -2.58
CA ALA A 60 11.39 0.11 -2.41
C ALA A 60 11.98 -1.22 -1.92
N GLU A 61 11.29 -1.94 -1.05
CA GLU A 61 11.67 -3.31 -0.64
C GLU A 61 11.58 -4.31 -1.80
N ASP A 62 10.59 -4.20 -2.68
CA ASP A 62 10.41 -5.09 -3.84
C ASP A 62 11.50 -4.87 -4.92
N VAL A 63 11.96 -3.64 -5.11
CA VAL A 63 13.07 -3.33 -6.06
C VAL A 63 14.46 -3.52 -5.47
N ALA A 64 14.58 -3.82 -4.17
CA ALA A 64 15.86 -4.15 -3.54
C ALA A 64 16.31 -5.61 -3.82
N ASP A 65 15.44 -6.43 -4.42
CA ASP A 65 15.77 -7.77 -4.95
C ASP A 65 16.09 -7.71 -6.45
N VAL A 66 16.83 -6.69 -6.89
CA VAL A 66 17.44 -6.62 -8.23
C VAL A 66 18.87 -6.09 -8.12
N ASP A 67 19.68 -6.74 -7.29
CA ASP A 67 21.15 -6.65 -7.35
C ASP A 67 21.75 -8.00 -6.98
N ASP A 68 21.80 -8.93 -7.95
CA ASP A 68 22.88 -9.91 -8.06
C ASP A 68 22.85 -10.52 -9.47
N GLU A 69 23.62 -9.93 -10.39
CA GLU A 69 24.49 -10.64 -11.36
C GLU A 69 25.21 -9.60 -12.26
N GLU A 70 25.99 -8.70 -11.64
CA GLU A 70 27.18 -8.15 -12.30
C GLU A 70 28.26 -9.24 -12.28
N GLY A 71 28.23 -10.12 -13.29
CA GLY A 71 29.31 -11.08 -13.55
C GLY A 71 30.57 -10.36 -14.06
N PRO A 72 31.77 -10.69 -13.53
CA PRO A 72 32.99 -9.90 -13.77
C PRO A 72 33.56 -10.02 -15.19
N VAL A 73 34.27 -8.96 -15.58
CA VAL A 73 34.96 -8.66 -16.85
C VAL A 73 35.99 -9.68 -17.34
#